data_AF-A0A534T554-F1
#
_entry.id   AF-A0A534T554-F1
#
_cell.length_a   1.000
_cell.length_b   1.000
_cell.length_c   1.000
_cell.angle_alpha   90.00
_cell.angle_beta   90.00
_cell.angle_gamma   90.00
#
_symmetry.space_group_name_H-M   'P 1'
#
loop_
_entity.id
_entity.type
_entity.pdbx_description
1 polymer ?
#
loop_
_entity_poly.entity_id
_entity_poly.type
_entity_poly.pdbx_seq_one_letter_code
_entity_poly.pdbx_strand_id
1 'polypeptide(L)'
;MSSRSRSILTVLLYLAVAVFLSAPRCVSAAPYPVRTCVARKVDAAAAACRTVFSAWAEFERSRKAATRATRIGRAAQDLTSRWSAAEAKAAALVSDCSETSGTSAEMVTYLDSAAGAFVDHVAGLGGGKACVRTALRAAASACRTALEAEGRLIRAPAHDPDRRRLAASRDRLRARLPRALVGCSASTRPAIVDAIDAALDQTALRLQTAPDVPSGWTMISPPADVPYNGETLHPICARGTPYSFWARRGTVNKLVVYFQGGGACFSNLTCSPAVGAFKDRAGPGDNPSQYTEGIANVNNPNNPFRDWNVIFVSYCTGDIHWGDATVTYLAPPAAPLTIHHRGAENARVVEKWGREHFVNPEEVFVTGSSAGAYGTIAAAAFLLRDVYTASRFNVVGDAGTGVVTQQFVATQLLGWGIEKNLPRFIPGLDVSDLTQLDIADLWAAVANFYPRHKFGQYTTAYDGGSGGQTFFYNVMVQGDDISRWLQWWLSSCDWHAKARAIVQDTAARAPNFRYYIGAGSRHTIWGSDKIYAETKGGVIPFVQWVEQMRQDDPAWSNQECTDCS
;
A
#
# COMPACT_ATOMS: atom_id res chain seq x y z
N MET A 1 -6.30 -55.64 49.62
CA MET A 1 -6.01 -56.79 48.73
C MET A 1 -7.28 -57.17 48.01
N SER A 2 -7.24 -57.25 46.67
CA SER A 2 -8.03 -58.15 45.79
C SER A 2 -9.57 -58.03 45.81
N SER A 3 -10.37 -58.08 44.75
CA SER A 3 -10.21 -58.32 43.31
C SER A 3 -11.60 -58.15 42.66
N ARG A 4 -11.69 -57.39 41.55
CA ARG A 4 -12.33 -57.72 40.23
C ARG A 4 -13.47 -58.77 40.23
N SER A 5 -14.59 -58.65 39.52
CA SER A 5 -14.83 -58.08 38.18
C SER A 5 -16.32 -58.25 37.81
N ARG A 6 -16.91 -57.27 37.09
CA ARG A 6 -17.72 -57.40 35.84
C ARG A 6 -19.02 -58.24 35.86
N SER A 7 -20.14 -57.89 35.24
CA SER A 7 -20.44 -56.99 34.10
C SER A 7 -21.98 -56.88 33.93
N ILE A 8 -22.39 -55.99 33.01
CA ILE A 8 -23.69 -55.92 32.30
C ILE A 8 -24.74 -54.97 32.90
N LEU A 9 -24.53 -53.65 32.73
CA LEU A 9 -25.52 -52.74 32.14
C LEU A 9 -24.88 -51.35 31.89
N THR A 10 -24.15 -51.22 30.78
CA THR A 10 -23.71 -49.92 30.27
C THR A 10 -23.70 -50.00 28.75
N VAL A 11 -24.89 -49.96 28.15
CA VAL A 11 -25.09 -49.87 26.71
C VAL A 11 -25.70 -48.50 26.45
N LEU A 12 -24.85 -47.50 26.25
CA LEU A 12 -25.15 -46.21 25.59
C LEU A 12 -23.89 -45.30 25.62
N LEU A 13 -22.73 -45.80 25.20
CA LEU A 13 -21.55 -44.94 25.09
C LEU A 13 -20.50 -45.41 24.07
N TYR A 14 -20.88 -45.86 22.88
CA TYR A 14 -19.89 -46.06 21.79
C TYR A 14 -20.54 -45.89 20.41
N LEU A 15 -20.66 -44.64 19.97
CA LEU A 15 -20.64 -44.25 18.54
C LEU A 15 -20.53 -42.71 18.40
N ALA A 16 -19.66 -42.09 19.20
CA ALA A 16 -19.07 -40.80 18.83
C ALA A 16 -17.77 -41.12 18.08
N VAL A 17 -17.89 -41.49 16.80
CA VAL A 17 -16.76 -41.38 15.89
C VAL A 17 -16.41 -39.90 15.88
N ALA A 18 -15.30 -39.57 16.53
CA ALA A 18 -14.66 -38.28 16.41
C ALA A 18 -14.28 -38.10 14.94
N VAL A 19 -15.18 -37.52 14.15
CA VAL A 19 -14.82 -36.78 12.97
C VAL A 19 -14.09 -35.55 13.52
N PHE A 20 -12.81 -35.74 13.85
CA PHE A 20 -11.86 -34.65 13.75
C PHE A 20 -11.92 -34.25 12.27
N LEU A 21 -12.79 -33.27 11.97
CA LEU A 21 -12.62 -32.40 10.82
C LEU A 21 -11.20 -31.90 10.96
N SER A 22 -10.32 -32.56 10.22
CA SER A 22 -9.02 -32.02 9.86
C SER A 22 -9.37 -30.71 9.21
N ALA A 23 -9.30 -29.60 9.95
CA ALA A 23 -9.31 -28.28 9.33
C ALA A 23 -8.33 -28.42 8.17
N PRO A 24 -8.76 -28.14 6.92
CA PRO A 24 -7.85 -28.26 5.79
C PRO A 24 -6.61 -27.49 6.21
N ARG A 25 -5.48 -28.20 6.32
CA ARG A 25 -4.21 -27.55 6.58
C ARG A 25 -4.12 -26.53 5.46
N CYS A 26 -4.30 -25.25 5.77
CA CYS A 26 -4.01 -24.19 4.84
C CYS A 26 -2.57 -24.45 4.44
N VAL A 27 -2.37 -24.99 3.25
CA VAL A 27 -1.06 -25.03 2.62
C VAL A 27 -0.73 -23.55 2.49
N SER A 28 0.05 -23.04 3.45
CA SER A 28 0.53 -21.66 3.39
C SER A 28 1.15 -21.52 2.00
N ALA A 29 0.60 -20.65 1.18
CA ALA A 29 1.18 -20.34 -0.12
C ALA A 29 2.67 -20.02 0.11
N ALA A 30 3.53 -20.54 -0.77
CA ALA A 30 4.95 -20.27 -0.67
C ALA A 30 5.17 -18.74 -0.69
N PRO A 31 6.11 -18.19 0.10
CA PRO A 31 6.38 -16.76 0.11
C PRO A 31 6.75 -16.27 -1.30
N TYR A 32 6.27 -15.08 -1.67
CA TYR A 32 6.60 -14.46 -2.97
C TYR A 32 8.13 -14.43 -3.21
N PRO A 33 8.63 -14.79 -4.42
CA PRO A 33 10.07 -14.96 -4.64
C PRO A 33 10.90 -13.71 -4.33
N VAL A 34 10.42 -12.52 -4.73
CA VAL A 34 11.15 -11.25 -4.47
C VAL A 34 11.30 -10.97 -2.98
N ARG A 35 10.27 -11.25 -2.18
CA ARG A 35 10.33 -11.13 -0.72
C ARG A 35 11.43 -12.02 -0.13
N THR A 36 11.52 -13.27 -0.60
CA THR A 36 12.57 -14.20 -0.16
C THR A 36 13.97 -13.76 -0.61
N CYS A 37 14.08 -13.22 -1.83
CA CYS A 37 15.32 -12.65 -2.34
C CYS A 37 15.80 -11.48 -1.47
N VAL A 38 14.93 -10.50 -1.23
CA VAL A 38 15.26 -9.31 -0.42
C VAL A 38 15.62 -9.68 1.00
N ALA A 39 14.91 -10.61 1.64
CA ALA A 39 15.30 -11.10 2.97
C ALA A 39 16.74 -11.65 3.00
N ARG A 40 17.15 -12.37 1.95
CA ARG A 40 18.55 -12.87 1.82
C ARG A 40 19.55 -11.75 1.54
N LYS A 41 19.19 -10.76 0.73
CA LYS A 41 20.00 -9.55 0.49
C LYS A 41 20.21 -8.77 1.79
N VAL A 42 19.16 -8.59 2.59
CA VAL A 42 19.23 -7.95 3.91
C VAL A 42 20.15 -8.72 4.87
N ASP A 43 20.04 -10.05 4.94
CA ASP A 43 20.93 -10.87 5.78
C ASP A 43 22.40 -10.77 5.33
N ALA A 44 22.66 -10.71 4.02
CA ALA A 44 24.01 -10.52 3.48
C ALA A 44 24.55 -9.10 3.77
N ALA A 45 23.71 -8.07 3.62
CA ALA A 45 24.04 -6.69 3.95
C ALA A 45 24.32 -6.52 5.45
N ALA A 46 23.62 -7.26 6.33
CA ALA A 46 23.89 -7.29 7.77
C ALA A 46 25.34 -7.73 8.08
N ALA A 47 25.81 -8.78 7.38
CA ALA A 47 27.18 -9.27 7.52
C ALA A 47 28.22 -8.29 6.95
N ALA A 48 27.94 -7.70 5.78
CA ALA A 48 28.80 -6.68 5.17
C ALA A 48 28.90 -5.43 6.04
N CYS A 49 27.79 -4.89 6.53
CA CYS A 49 27.74 -3.71 7.38
C CYS A 49 28.58 -3.88 8.64
N ARG A 50 28.44 -5.01 9.35
CA ARG A 50 29.31 -5.31 10.50
C ARG A 50 30.79 -5.27 10.13
N THR A 51 31.14 -5.85 8.98
CA THR A 51 32.53 -5.96 8.53
C THR A 51 33.10 -4.59 8.18
N VAL A 52 32.35 -3.76 7.45
CA VAL A 52 32.74 -2.40 7.05
C VAL A 52 32.96 -1.52 8.27
N PHE A 53 31.97 -1.39 9.15
CA PHE A 53 32.11 -0.58 10.38
C PHE A 53 33.24 -1.08 11.30
N SER A 54 33.44 -2.40 11.38
CA SER A 54 34.57 -2.98 12.13
C SER A 54 35.93 -2.67 11.49
N ALA A 55 36.01 -2.63 10.16
CA ALA A 55 37.22 -2.26 9.44
C ALA A 55 37.58 -0.80 9.66
N TRP A 56 36.59 0.10 9.67
CA TRP A 56 36.77 1.50 10.08
C TRP A 56 37.24 1.63 11.54
N ALA A 57 36.67 0.85 12.46
CA ALA A 57 37.10 0.89 13.87
C ALA A 57 38.58 0.47 14.03
N GLU A 58 39.03 -0.48 13.22
CA GLU A 58 40.43 -0.90 13.18
C GLU A 58 41.33 0.15 12.50
N PHE A 59 40.85 0.80 11.45
CA PHE A 59 41.54 1.89 10.78
C PHE A 59 41.79 3.05 11.74
N GLU A 60 40.80 3.43 12.57
CA GLU A 60 40.96 4.50 13.57
C GLU A 60 42.04 4.20 14.63
N ARG A 61 42.36 2.92 14.84
CA ARG A 61 43.47 2.49 15.70
C ARG A 61 44.80 2.43 14.96
N SER A 62 44.82 1.79 13.79
CA SER A 62 46.05 1.39 13.11
C SER A 62 46.54 2.39 12.06
N ARG A 63 45.64 3.23 11.54
CA ARG A 63 45.82 4.11 10.38
C ARG A 63 46.30 3.39 9.11
N LYS A 64 46.12 2.07 9.02
CA LYS A 64 46.49 1.26 7.86
C LYS A 64 45.36 1.22 6.83
N ALA A 65 45.39 2.16 5.89
CA ALA A 65 44.37 2.26 4.82
C ALA A 65 44.26 0.97 3.98
N ALA A 66 45.39 0.35 3.63
CA ALA A 66 45.42 -0.90 2.88
C ALA A 66 44.68 -2.05 3.60
N THR A 67 44.86 -2.19 4.92
CA THR A 67 44.16 -3.22 5.71
C THR A 67 42.65 -2.98 5.72
N ARG A 68 42.20 -1.74 5.86
CA ARG A 68 40.78 -1.38 5.76
C ARG A 68 40.23 -1.77 4.39
N ALA A 69 40.90 -1.34 3.32
CA ALA A 69 40.49 -1.62 1.95
C ALA A 69 40.40 -3.13 1.67
N THR A 70 41.38 -3.93 2.11
CA THR A 70 41.33 -5.39 1.95
C THR A 70 40.13 -6.02 2.68
N ARG A 71 39.81 -5.56 3.90
CA ARG A 71 38.66 -6.09 4.65
C ARG A 71 37.33 -5.73 3.99
N ILE A 72 37.19 -4.50 3.50
CA ILE A 72 36.01 -4.05 2.77
C ILE A 72 35.88 -4.80 1.43
N GLY A 73 36.98 -5.02 0.71
CA GLY A 73 37.00 -5.81 -0.52
C GLY A 73 36.55 -7.26 -0.32
N ARG A 74 36.95 -7.91 0.77
CA ARG A 74 36.44 -9.26 1.12
C ARG A 74 34.94 -9.24 1.45
N ALA A 75 34.48 -8.21 2.17
CA ALA A 75 33.05 -8.04 2.44
C ALA A 75 32.26 -7.86 1.15
N ALA A 76 32.80 -7.12 0.18
CA ALA A 76 32.20 -6.93 -1.13
C ALA A 76 32.08 -8.24 -1.90
N GLN A 77 33.13 -9.07 -1.93
CA GLN A 77 33.11 -10.37 -2.60
C GLN A 77 32.06 -11.33 -2.01
N ASP A 78 31.98 -11.44 -0.67
CA ASP A 78 30.96 -12.26 0.00
C ASP A 78 29.55 -11.70 -0.26
N LEU A 79 29.39 -10.38 -0.22
CA LEU A 79 28.12 -9.72 -0.51
C LEU A 79 27.67 -10.05 -1.93
N THR A 80 28.50 -9.81 -2.95
CA THR A 80 28.20 -10.09 -4.35
C THR A 80 27.80 -11.53 -4.57
N SER A 81 28.56 -12.49 -4.02
CA SER A 81 28.24 -13.91 -4.14
C SER A 81 26.84 -14.25 -3.61
N ARG A 82 26.48 -13.74 -2.42
CA ARG A 82 25.18 -13.98 -1.81
C ARG A 82 24.05 -13.23 -2.51
N TRP A 83 24.31 -12.03 -3.01
CA TRP A 83 23.37 -11.21 -3.76
C TRP A 83 22.94 -11.93 -5.04
N SER A 84 23.90 -12.32 -5.87
CA SER A 84 23.64 -12.99 -7.14
C SER A 84 22.99 -14.37 -6.94
N ALA A 85 23.34 -15.09 -5.87
CA ALA A 85 22.67 -16.34 -5.52
C ALA A 85 21.20 -16.14 -5.07
N ALA A 86 20.87 -14.98 -4.49
CA ALA A 86 19.49 -14.64 -4.15
C ALA A 86 18.69 -14.27 -5.41
N GLU A 87 19.28 -13.47 -6.29
CA GLU A 87 18.69 -13.05 -7.58
C GLU A 87 18.43 -14.24 -8.51
N ALA A 88 19.43 -15.10 -8.71
CA ALA A 88 19.27 -16.31 -9.53
C ALA A 88 18.14 -17.22 -9.04
N LYS A 89 17.92 -17.29 -7.72
CA LYS A 89 16.82 -18.08 -7.14
C LYS A 89 15.44 -17.44 -7.33
N ALA A 90 15.35 -16.11 -7.41
CA ALA A 90 14.10 -15.44 -7.77
C ALA A 90 13.82 -15.55 -9.27
N ALA A 91 14.85 -15.37 -10.11
CA ALA A 91 14.75 -15.46 -11.56
C ALA A 91 14.28 -16.85 -12.02
N ALA A 92 14.74 -17.92 -11.36
CA ALA A 92 14.26 -19.28 -11.60
C ALA A 92 12.76 -19.49 -11.33
N LEU A 93 12.12 -18.56 -10.62
CA LEU A 93 10.69 -18.51 -10.32
C LEU A 93 9.97 -17.39 -11.09
N VAL A 94 10.57 -16.89 -12.19
CA VAL A 94 10.01 -15.84 -13.07
C VAL A 94 9.73 -14.53 -12.32
N SER A 95 10.59 -14.21 -11.35
CA SER A 95 10.51 -12.95 -10.59
C SER A 95 11.86 -12.25 -10.61
N ASP A 96 11.85 -10.93 -10.76
CA ASP A 96 13.06 -10.12 -10.70
C ASP A 96 13.13 -9.33 -9.39
N CYS A 97 14.26 -9.43 -8.70
CA CYS A 97 14.55 -8.67 -7.48
C CYS A 97 15.86 -7.88 -7.60
N SER A 98 16.44 -7.77 -8.80
CA SER A 98 17.70 -7.07 -9.05
C SER A 98 17.57 -5.58 -8.75
N GLU A 99 16.48 -4.97 -9.19
CA GLU A 99 16.17 -3.54 -8.98
C GLU A 99 15.73 -3.22 -7.54
N THR A 100 15.23 -4.21 -6.79
CA THR A 100 14.58 -3.97 -5.48
C THR A 100 15.50 -3.40 -4.39
N SER A 101 16.77 -3.80 -4.36
CA SER A 101 17.74 -3.37 -3.33
C SER A 101 18.99 -2.72 -3.94
N GLY A 102 18.94 -2.43 -5.25
CA GLY A 102 20.12 -2.07 -6.04
C GLY A 102 21.19 -3.17 -6.08
N THR A 103 22.37 -2.79 -6.57
CA THR A 103 23.50 -3.71 -6.73
C THR A 103 24.28 -3.89 -5.43
N SER A 104 24.95 -5.04 -5.30
CA SER A 104 25.88 -5.29 -4.18
C SER A 104 27.02 -4.27 -4.11
N ALA A 105 27.50 -3.77 -5.26
CA ALA A 105 28.57 -2.78 -5.33
C ALA A 105 28.14 -1.42 -4.77
N GLU A 106 26.94 -0.95 -5.12
CA GLU A 106 26.35 0.27 -4.56
C GLU A 106 26.13 0.13 -3.06
N MET A 107 25.69 -1.05 -2.61
CA MET A 107 25.47 -1.31 -1.19
C MET A 107 26.76 -1.22 -0.38
N VAL A 108 27.87 -1.80 -0.85
CA VAL A 108 29.17 -1.67 -0.17
C VAL A 108 29.67 -0.23 -0.17
N THR A 109 29.56 0.45 -1.32
CA THR A 109 29.97 1.85 -1.46
C THR A 109 29.21 2.75 -0.49
N TYR A 110 27.91 2.53 -0.36
CA TYR A 110 27.07 3.20 0.62
C TYR A 110 27.51 2.91 2.06
N LEU A 111 27.75 1.65 2.42
CA LEU A 111 28.19 1.29 3.78
C LEU A 111 29.54 1.91 4.13
N ASP A 112 30.49 1.94 3.18
CA ASP A 112 31.81 2.55 3.39
C ASP A 112 31.69 4.06 3.61
N SER A 113 30.90 4.73 2.76
CA SER A 113 30.61 6.16 2.88
C SER A 113 29.89 6.49 4.18
N ALA A 114 28.88 5.70 4.57
CA ALA A 114 28.14 5.87 5.82
C ALA A 114 29.03 5.71 7.04
N ALA A 115 29.96 4.74 7.03
CA ALA A 115 30.92 4.57 8.11
C ALA A 115 31.91 5.74 8.22
N GLY A 116 32.34 6.31 7.09
CA GLY A 116 33.15 7.53 7.04
C GLY A 116 32.39 8.74 7.61
N ALA A 117 31.18 9.01 7.12
CA ALA A 117 30.34 10.10 7.63
C ALA A 117 30.03 9.95 9.13
N PHE A 118 29.85 8.71 9.60
CA PHE A 118 29.67 8.42 11.02
C PHE A 118 30.91 8.76 11.85
N VAL A 119 32.13 8.54 11.33
CA VAL A 119 33.37 8.99 11.98
C VAL A 119 33.37 10.50 12.15
N ASP A 120 33.09 11.23 11.08
CA ASP A 120 33.09 12.70 11.08
C ASP A 120 32.04 13.26 12.04
N HIS A 121 30.85 12.67 12.05
CA HIS A 121 29.78 13.05 12.98
C HIS A 121 30.19 12.84 14.44
N VAL A 122 30.69 11.65 14.80
CA VAL A 122 31.10 11.35 16.20
C VAL A 122 32.26 12.24 16.63
N ALA A 123 33.20 12.53 15.73
CA ALA A 123 34.29 13.46 16.01
C ALA A 123 33.77 14.90 16.23
N GLY A 124 32.81 15.35 15.40
CA GLY A 124 32.15 16.65 15.52
C GLY A 124 31.40 16.87 16.84
N LEU A 125 30.92 15.78 17.47
CA LEU A 125 30.35 15.81 18.82
C LEU A 125 31.40 16.01 19.94
N GLY A 126 32.68 16.19 19.61
CA GLY A 126 33.79 16.24 20.56
C GLY A 126 34.32 14.86 20.96
N GLY A 127 33.95 13.80 20.22
CA GLY A 127 34.41 12.44 20.46
C GLY A 127 35.88 12.25 20.07
N GLY A 128 36.75 11.98 21.05
CA GLY A 128 38.13 11.60 20.78
C GLY A 128 38.26 10.26 20.03
N LYS A 129 39.46 9.92 19.56
CA LYS A 129 39.75 8.68 18.81
C LYS A 129 39.25 7.40 19.51
N ALA A 130 39.31 7.35 20.83
CA ALA A 130 38.80 6.23 21.62
C ALA A 130 37.27 6.09 21.50
N CYS A 131 36.54 7.22 21.55
CA CYS A 131 35.10 7.27 21.40
C CYS A 131 34.66 6.83 20.01
N VAL A 132 35.25 7.42 18.96
CA VAL A 132 34.96 7.06 17.56
C VAL A 132 35.11 5.55 17.34
N ARG A 133 36.20 4.97 17.84
CA ARG A 133 36.44 3.52 17.73
C ARG A 133 35.39 2.69 18.46
N THR A 134 35.01 3.06 19.68
CA THR A 134 33.96 2.33 20.42
C THR A 134 32.58 2.50 19.76
N ALA A 135 32.28 3.69 19.23
CA ALA A 135 31.05 3.97 18.51
C ALA A 135 30.95 3.14 17.22
N LEU A 136 32.02 3.05 16.42
CA LEU A 136 32.06 2.20 15.22
C LEU A 136 31.86 0.71 15.54
N ARG A 137 32.44 0.22 16.64
CA ARG A 137 32.22 -1.18 17.08
C ARG A 137 30.79 -1.42 17.53
N ALA A 138 30.21 -0.46 18.25
CA ALA A 138 28.81 -0.51 18.66
C ALA A 138 27.89 -0.51 17.43
N ALA A 139 28.12 0.40 16.47
CA ALA A 139 27.43 0.48 15.20
C ALA A 139 27.55 -0.83 14.39
N ALA A 140 28.74 -1.44 14.31
CA ALA A 140 28.95 -2.72 13.63
C ALA A 140 28.08 -3.85 14.21
N SER A 141 28.03 -3.96 15.54
CA SER A 141 27.21 -4.97 16.22
C SER A 141 25.72 -4.68 16.09
N ALA A 142 25.35 -3.39 16.19
CA ALA A 142 23.99 -2.91 16.05
C ALA A 142 23.44 -3.20 14.65
N CYS A 143 24.24 -2.92 13.63
CA CYS A 143 23.88 -3.12 12.22
C CYS A 143 23.56 -4.57 11.89
N ARG A 144 24.41 -5.50 12.35
CA ARG A 144 24.10 -6.91 12.18
C ARG A 144 22.77 -7.29 12.84
N THR A 145 22.60 -6.90 14.10
CA THR A 145 21.45 -7.32 14.92
C THR A 145 20.13 -6.76 14.37
N ALA A 146 20.13 -5.48 14.00
CA ALA A 146 18.95 -4.80 13.47
C ALA A 146 18.57 -5.34 12.09
N LEU A 147 19.52 -5.44 11.16
CA LEU A 147 19.23 -5.92 9.80
C LEU A 147 18.84 -7.40 9.77
N GLU A 148 19.44 -8.26 10.61
CA GLU A 148 18.96 -9.65 10.73
C GLU A 148 17.52 -9.71 11.30
N ALA A 149 17.09 -8.73 12.10
CA ALA A 149 15.70 -8.62 12.56
C ALA A 149 14.75 -8.20 11.43
N GLU A 150 15.15 -7.21 10.61
CA GLU A 150 14.44 -6.83 9.38
C GLU A 150 14.30 -8.04 8.43
N GLY A 151 15.39 -8.77 8.18
CA GLY A 151 15.40 -9.95 7.31
C GLY A 151 14.44 -11.04 7.79
N ARG A 152 14.32 -11.25 9.11
CA ARG A 152 13.33 -12.16 9.70
C ARG A 152 11.89 -11.70 9.46
N LEU A 153 11.61 -10.42 9.64
CA LEU A 153 10.28 -9.85 9.38
C LEU A 153 9.90 -10.00 7.90
N ILE A 154 10.79 -9.60 6.99
CA ILE A 154 10.54 -9.65 5.55
C ILE A 154 10.25 -11.10 5.12
N ARG A 155 11.05 -12.05 5.61
CA ARG A 155 10.93 -13.48 5.28
C ARG A 155 9.63 -14.10 5.75
N ALA A 156 9.16 -13.72 6.94
CA ALA A 156 8.00 -14.33 7.59
C ALA A 156 7.13 -13.27 8.30
N PRO A 157 6.44 -12.39 7.55
CA PRO A 157 5.68 -11.27 8.13
C PRO A 157 4.54 -11.76 9.03
N ALA A 158 3.97 -12.93 8.75
CA ALA A 158 2.91 -13.54 9.56
C ALA A 158 3.36 -13.88 11.00
N HIS A 159 4.67 -13.98 11.28
CA HIS A 159 5.20 -14.20 12.62
C HIS A 159 5.39 -12.90 13.43
N ASP A 160 5.26 -11.75 12.78
CA ASP A 160 5.34 -10.43 13.42
C ASP A 160 4.45 -9.40 12.67
N PRO A 161 3.13 -9.66 12.56
CA PRO A 161 2.22 -8.85 11.72
C PRO A 161 2.04 -7.42 12.22
N ASP A 162 2.38 -7.17 13.49
CA ASP A 162 2.34 -5.85 14.15
C ASP A 162 3.74 -5.23 14.30
N ARG A 163 4.80 -5.87 13.78
CA ARG A 163 6.20 -5.45 13.96
C ARG A 163 6.67 -5.33 15.42
N ARG A 164 5.92 -5.90 16.38
CA ARG A 164 6.24 -5.82 17.82
C ARG A 164 7.56 -6.49 18.14
N ARG A 165 7.90 -7.60 17.46
CA ARG A 165 9.17 -8.30 17.70
C ARG A 165 10.34 -7.51 17.12
N LEU A 166 10.16 -6.91 15.95
CA LEU A 166 11.12 -5.99 15.35
C LEU A 166 11.35 -4.78 16.27
N ALA A 167 10.29 -4.09 16.71
CA ALA A 167 10.36 -2.95 17.62
C ALA A 167 11.07 -3.32 18.93
N ALA A 168 10.66 -4.41 19.59
CA ALA A 168 11.32 -4.87 20.82
C ALA A 168 12.80 -5.25 20.61
N SER A 169 13.17 -5.69 19.40
CA SER A 169 14.57 -5.92 19.04
C SER A 169 15.35 -4.61 18.93
N ARG A 170 14.78 -3.57 18.32
CA ARG A 170 15.36 -2.22 18.23
C ARG A 170 15.48 -1.59 19.62
N ASP A 171 14.46 -1.69 20.47
CA ASP A 171 14.48 -1.16 21.85
C ASP A 171 15.58 -1.80 22.70
N ARG A 172 15.68 -3.14 22.68
CA ARG A 172 16.74 -3.87 23.41
C ARG A 172 18.13 -3.49 22.90
N LEU A 173 18.27 -3.25 21.60
CA LEU A 173 19.53 -2.81 21.01
C LEU A 173 19.87 -1.41 21.51
N ARG A 174 18.94 -0.45 21.39
CA ARG A 174 19.10 0.94 21.81
C ARG A 174 19.45 1.04 23.30
N ALA A 175 18.79 0.26 24.16
CA ALA A 175 19.09 0.21 25.59
C ALA A 175 20.50 -0.32 25.94
N ARG A 176 21.10 -1.15 25.08
CA ARG A 176 22.45 -1.71 25.30
C ARG A 176 23.55 -0.80 24.78
N LEU A 177 23.28 0.04 23.79
CA LEU A 177 24.29 0.90 23.14
C LEU A 177 25.05 1.80 24.12
N PRO A 178 24.43 2.49 25.10
CA PRO A 178 25.18 3.34 26.04
C PRO A 178 26.29 2.61 26.80
N ARG A 179 26.10 1.32 27.10
CA ARG A 179 27.11 0.48 27.77
C ARG A 179 28.26 0.07 26.85
N ALA A 180 28.05 0.08 25.53
CA ALA A 180 29.08 -0.18 24.53
C ALA A 180 29.95 1.06 24.22
N LEU A 181 29.49 2.26 24.60
CA LEU A 181 30.14 3.55 24.35
C LEU A 181 31.07 4.00 25.49
N VAL A 182 31.78 3.06 26.13
CA VAL A 182 32.68 3.35 27.27
C VAL A 182 33.82 4.32 26.95
N GLY A 183 34.20 4.42 25.67
CA GLY A 183 35.22 5.37 25.20
C GLY A 183 34.70 6.80 25.01
N CYS A 184 33.41 7.04 25.20
CA CYS A 184 32.72 8.31 24.97
C CYS A 184 32.26 8.94 26.29
N SER A 185 32.26 10.28 26.33
CA SER A 185 31.72 11.05 27.46
C SER A 185 30.22 10.79 27.63
N ALA A 186 29.72 10.88 28.86
CA ALA A 186 28.29 10.66 29.12
C ALA A 186 27.38 11.61 28.33
N SER A 187 27.82 12.86 28.09
CA SER A 187 27.07 13.88 27.35
C SER A 187 26.92 13.58 25.85
N THR A 188 27.86 12.85 25.23
CA THR A 188 27.82 12.57 23.78
C THR A 188 27.10 11.27 23.45
N ARG A 189 26.95 10.34 24.40
CA ARG A 189 26.35 9.02 24.17
C ARG A 189 24.96 9.07 23.52
N PRO A 190 24.00 9.91 23.96
CA PRO A 190 22.67 9.95 23.36
C PRO A 190 22.71 10.27 21.87
N ALA A 191 23.44 11.31 21.47
CA ALA A 191 23.57 11.71 20.07
C ALA A 191 24.24 10.62 19.21
N ILE A 192 25.22 9.88 19.76
CA ILE A 192 25.84 8.74 19.07
C ILE A 192 24.85 7.59 18.90
N VAL A 193 23.99 7.34 19.90
CA VAL A 193 22.93 6.33 19.80
C VAL A 193 21.94 6.70 18.70
N ASP A 194 21.53 7.97 18.63
CA ASP A 194 20.66 8.48 17.56
C ASP A 194 21.30 8.37 16.18
N ALA A 195 22.59 8.69 16.07
CA ALA A 195 23.35 8.52 14.81
C ALA A 195 23.46 7.05 14.38
N ILE A 196 23.60 6.11 15.34
CA ILE A 196 23.55 4.68 15.04
C ILE A 196 22.17 4.32 14.51
N ASP A 197 21.09 4.69 15.22
CA ASP A 197 19.73 4.34 14.79
C ASP A 197 19.38 4.92 13.42
N ALA A 198 19.75 6.17 13.14
CA ALA A 198 19.56 6.79 11.83
C ALA A 198 20.31 6.03 10.72
N ALA A 199 21.56 5.60 10.95
CA ALA A 199 22.30 4.80 9.98
C ALA A 199 21.64 3.43 9.72
N LEU A 200 21.05 2.82 10.76
CA LEU A 200 20.31 1.57 10.66
C LEU A 200 19.03 1.73 9.84
N ASP A 201 18.24 2.77 10.11
CA ASP A 201 16.99 3.04 9.39
C ASP A 201 17.25 3.34 7.91
N GLN A 202 18.25 4.17 7.60
CA GLN A 202 18.63 4.46 6.22
C GLN A 202 19.14 3.22 5.47
N THR A 203 19.89 2.35 6.16
CA THR A 203 20.34 1.08 5.57
C THR A 203 19.17 0.13 5.31
N ALA A 204 18.24 0.00 6.27
CA ALA A 204 17.05 -0.83 6.13
C ALA A 204 16.12 -0.31 5.01
N LEU A 205 15.93 1.01 4.92
CA LEU A 205 15.16 1.67 3.88
C LEU A 205 15.73 1.37 2.49
N ARG A 206 17.03 1.58 2.30
CA ARG A 206 17.71 1.31 1.01
C ARG A 206 17.59 -0.13 0.54
N LEU A 207 17.51 -1.08 1.47
CA LEU A 207 17.38 -2.51 1.15
C LEU A 207 15.95 -2.91 0.79
N GLN A 208 14.96 -2.19 1.31
CA GLN A 208 13.53 -2.52 1.19
C GLN A 208 12.80 -1.67 0.15
N THR A 209 13.42 -0.56 -0.29
CA THR A 209 12.91 0.38 -1.28
C THR A 209 13.90 0.47 -2.44
N ALA A 210 13.42 0.17 -3.66
CA ALA A 210 14.21 0.19 -4.87
C ALA A 210 14.90 1.56 -5.06
N PRO A 211 16.25 1.64 -5.00
CA PRO A 211 16.96 2.90 -5.06
C PRO A 211 16.83 3.60 -6.42
N ASP A 212 16.61 2.81 -7.48
CA ASP A 212 16.50 3.27 -8.87
C ASP A 212 15.16 3.94 -9.19
N VAL A 213 14.15 3.78 -8.30
CA VAL A 213 12.94 4.60 -8.38
C VAL A 213 13.33 6.05 -8.07
N PRO A 214 13.13 7.00 -9.01
CA PRO A 214 13.51 8.39 -8.80
C PRO A 214 12.73 9.04 -7.66
N SER A 215 13.33 10.06 -7.02
CA SER A 215 12.62 10.91 -6.06
C SER A 215 11.63 11.89 -6.71
N GLY A 216 11.75 12.08 -8.02
CA GLY A 216 10.74 12.71 -8.87
C GLY A 216 9.74 11.70 -9.42
N TRP A 217 8.62 12.18 -9.94
CA TRP A 217 7.63 11.33 -10.59
C TRP A 217 8.20 10.73 -11.87
N THR A 218 8.13 9.41 -11.98
CA THR A 218 8.49 8.66 -13.19
C THR A 218 7.29 7.89 -13.72
N MET A 219 7.15 7.87 -15.04
CA MET A 219 6.13 7.08 -15.73
C MET A 219 6.68 5.68 -15.97
N ILE A 220 5.88 4.66 -15.67
CA ILE A 220 6.22 3.26 -15.86
C ILE A 220 5.26 2.69 -16.90
N SER A 221 5.83 2.14 -17.96
CA SER A 221 5.11 1.48 -19.04
C SER A 221 5.39 -0.02 -18.97
N PRO A 222 4.50 -0.83 -18.39
CA PRO A 222 4.69 -2.28 -18.35
C PRO A 222 4.68 -2.86 -19.77
N PRO A 223 5.32 -4.02 -19.98
CA PRO A 223 5.19 -4.75 -21.24
C PRO A 223 3.74 -5.22 -21.46
N ALA A 224 3.40 -5.56 -22.71
CA ALA A 224 2.08 -6.05 -23.07
C ALA A 224 1.70 -7.38 -22.40
N ASP A 225 2.72 -8.20 -22.08
CA ASP A 225 2.56 -9.47 -21.37
C ASP A 225 3.38 -9.43 -20.07
N VAL A 226 2.70 -9.55 -18.92
CA VAL A 226 3.32 -9.50 -17.59
C VAL A 226 3.07 -10.83 -16.87
N PRO A 227 4.07 -11.72 -16.77
CA PRO A 227 3.96 -12.92 -15.96
C PRO A 227 3.77 -12.57 -14.48
N TYR A 228 2.72 -13.09 -13.85
CA TYR A 228 2.43 -12.85 -12.45
C TYR A 228 1.66 -14.01 -11.80
N ASN A 229 2.21 -14.57 -10.71
CA ASN A 229 1.57 -15.64 -9.91
C ASN A 229 1.04 -16.84 -10.73
N GLY A 230 1.74 -17.24 -11.79
CA GLY A 230 1.35 -18.37 -12.64
C GLY A 230 0.39 -18.01 -13.78
N GLU A 231 0.03 -16.73 -13.92
CA GLU A 231 -0.77 -16.18 -15.01
C GLU A 231 0.06 -15.19 -15.84
N THR A 232 -0.46 -14.80 -17.00
CA THR A 232 0.05 -13.67 -17.78
C THR A 232 -1.02 -12.59 -17.80
N LEU A 233 -0.66 -11.38 -17.37
CA LEU A 233 -1.53 -10.21 -17.39
C LEU A 233 -1.28 -9.39 -18.66
N HIS A 234 -2.33 -8.78 -19.20
CA HIS A 234 -2.35 -8.00 -20.42
C HIS A 234 -2.83 -6.56 -20.17
N PRO A 235 -1.98 -5.69 -19.59
CA PRO A 235 -2.40 -4.35 -19.22
C PRO A 235 -2.70 -3.49 -20.45
N ILE A 236 -3.90 -2.93 -20.50
CA ILE A 236 -4.40 -2.16 -21.66
C ILE A 236 -5.48 -1.17 -21.25
N CYS A 237 -5.61 -0.07 -22.00
CA CYS A 237 -6.69 0.90 -21.82
C CYS A 237 -7.93 0.56 -22.64
N ALA A 238 -9.05 1.22 -22.31
CA ALA A 238 -10.37 0.98 -22.89
C ALA A 238 -10.40 0.95 -24.42
N ARG A 239 -9.58 1.77 -25.09
CA ARG A 239 -9.51 1.88 -26.55
C ARG A 239 -8.40 1.05 -27.20
N GLY A 240 -7.79 0.13 -26.45
CA GLY A 240 -6.71 -0.72 -26.95
C GLY A 240 -5.33 -0.04 -26.93
N THR A 241 -5.20 1.16 -26.36
CA THR A 241 -3.89 1.82 -26.21
C THR A 241 -3.10 1.21 -25.03
N PRO A 242 -1.75 1.27 -25.06
CA PRO A 242 -0.93 0.77 -23.95
C PRO A 242 -1.28 1.43 -22.61
N TYR A 243 -1.20 0.65 -21.54
CA TYR A 243 -1.33 1.13 -20.17
C TYR A 243 0.00 1.72 -19.66
N SER A 244 -0.09 2.68 -18.75
CA SER A 244 1.06 3.21 -18.00
C SER A 244 0.59 3.76 -16.65
N PHE A 245 1.49 3.85 -15.69
CA PHE A 245 1.22 4.39 -14.35
C PHE A 245 2.42 5.20 -13.85
N TRP A 246 2.33 5.77 -12.65
CA TRP A 246 3.39 6.62 -12.11
C TRP A 246 3.88 6.15 -10.74
N ALA A 247 5.15 6.38 -10.46
CA ALA A 247 5.72 6.15 -9.14
C ALA A 247 6.72 7.24 -8.75
N ARG A 248 6.95 7.36 -7.44
CA ARG A 248 7.95 8.25 -6.83
C ARG A 248 8.50 7.62 -5.56
N ARG A 249 9.81 7.71 -5.38
CA ARG A 249 10.48 7.30 -4.14
C ARG A 249 10.47 8.43 -3.11
N GLY A 250 10.09 8.09 -1.88
CA GLY A 250 10.15 8.96 -0.73
C GLY A 250 11.47 8.86 0.04
N THR A 251 11.46 9.42 1.24
CA THR A 251 12.58 9.43 2.21
C THR A 251 12.30 8.58 3.44
N VAL A 252 11.08 8.05 3.61
CA VAL A 252 10.68 7.16 4.69
C VAL A 252 10.12 5.82 4.17
N ASN A 253 10.14 4.78 5.01
CA ASN A 253 9.65 3.44 4.66
C ASN A 253 8.11 3.35 4.75
N LYS A 254 7.41 4.25 4.06
CA LYS A 254 5.94 4.33 4.02
C LYS A 254 5.48 4.52 2.58
N LEU A 255 4.27 4.06 2.28
CA LEU A 255 3.76 3.97 0.90
C LEU A 255 2.35 4.53 0.78
N VAL A 256 2.13 5.43 -0.18
CA VAL A 256 0.80 5.78 -0.68
C VAL A 256 0.53 4.98 -1.95
N VAL A 257 -0.62 4.31 -2.03
CA VAL A 257 -1.15 3.75 -3.27
C VAL A 257 -2.39 4.54 -3.63
N TYR A 258 -2.29 5.39 -4.65
CA TYR A 258 -3.33 6.32 -5.07
C TYR A 258 -3.99 5.82 -6.36
N PHE A 259 -5.29 5.55 -6.34
CA PHE A 259 -6.08 5.18 -7.52
C PHE A 259 -6.67 6.43 -8.19
N GLN A 260 -6.32 6.65 -9.46
CA GLN A 260 -6.82 7.77 -10.24
C GLN A 260 -8.34 7.62 -10.49
N GLY A 261 -9.05 8.75 -10.47
CA GLY A 261 -10.43 8.83 -10.92
C GLY A 261 -10.55 9.01 -12.43
N GLY A 262 -11.77 9.30 -12.89
CA GLY A 262 -12.01 9.64 -14.30
C GLY A 262 -13.26 8.99 -14.87
N GLY A 263 -14.36 8.96 -14.11
CA GLY A 263 -15.67 8.52 -14.59
C GLY A 263 -15.81 7.02 -14.90
N ALA A 264 -16.87 6.67 -15.63
CA ALA A 264 -17.18 5.29 -16.01
C ALA A 264 -18.03 5.27 -17.29
N CYS A 265 -18.11 4.10 -17.93
CA CYS A 265 -18.98 3.91 -19.09
C CYS A 265 -19.59 2.50 -19.10
N PHE A 266 -20.84 2.42 -19.54
CA PHE A 266 -21.65 1.20 -19.42
C PHE A 266 -22.64 1.00 -20.57
N SER A 267 -22.71 1.94 -21.52
CA SER A 267 -23.59 1.88 -22.69
C SER A 267 -22.86 2.44 -23.91
N ASN A 268 -23.36 2.20 -25.12
CA ASN A 268 -22.74 2.76 -26.33
C ASN A 268 -22.61 4.29 -26.22
N LEU A 269 -23.63 4.94 -25.66
CA LEU A 269 -23.65 6.38 -25.47
C LEU A 269 -22.64 6.86 -24.43
N THR A 270 -22.63 6.30 -23.22
CA THR A 270 -21.67 6.71 -22.18
C THR A 270 -20.24 6.34 -22.56
N CYS A 271 -20.05 5.26 -23.33
CA CYS A 271 -18.75 4.85 -23.86
C CYS A 271 -18.38 5.59 -25.15
N SER A 272 -19.19 6.53 -25.65
CA SER A 272 -18.85 7.32 -26.83
C SER A 272 -17.79 8.37 -26.51
N PRO A 273 -16.73 8.52 -27.32
CA PRO A 273 -15.76 9.61 -27.16
C PRO A 273 -16.41 11.00 -27.15
N ALA A 274 -17.56 11.17 -27.80
CA ALA A 274 -18.28 12.44 -27.87
C ALA A 274 -18.88 12.87 -26.53
N VAL A 275 -19.22 11.91 -25.65
CA VAL A 275 -19.75 12.21 -24.31
C VAL A 275 -18.62 12.49 -23.33
N GLY A 276 -17.47 11.82 -23.49
CA GLY A 276 -16.33 11.98 -22.60
C GLY A 276 -16.65 11.59 -21.15
N ALA A 277 -17.56 10.61 -20.94
CA ALA A 277 -18.00 10.19 -19.61
C ALA A 277 -16.90 9.54 -18.77
N PHE A 278 -15.80 9.13 -19.39
CA PHE A 278 -14.69 8.52 -18.70
C PHE A 278 -13.36 8.80 -19.39
N LYS A 279 -12.28 8.66 -18.61
CA LYS A 279 -10.91 8.69 -19.09
C LYS A 279 -10.55 7.35 -19.74
N ASP A 280 -10.13 7.39 -21.00
CA ASP A 280 -9.93 6.19 -21.83
C ASP A 280 -8.48 5.94 -22.25
N ARG A 281 -7.53 6.74 -21.72
CA ARG A 281 -6.09 6.64 -21.97
C ARG A 281 -5.29 6.85 -20.69
N ALA A 282 -4.11 6.25 -20.61
CA ALA A 282 -3.11 6.53 -19.59
C ALA A 282 -1.83 7.05 -20.25
N GLY A 283 -1.13 8.01 -19.62
CA GLY A 283 0.12 8.52 -20.18
C GLY A 283 0.65 9.81 -19.54
N PRO A 284 1.41 10.62 -20.30
CA PRO A 284 2.04 11.86 -19.80
C PRO A 284 1.09 12.85 -19.11
N GLY A 285 -0.18 12.89 -19.53
CA GLY A 285 -1.22 13.73 -18.91
C GLY A 285 -1.59 13.34 -17.48
N ASP A 286 -1.18 12.16 -17.01
CA ASP A 286 -1.45 11.67 -15.66
C ASP A 286 -0.36 12.02 -14.66
N ASN A 287 0.70 12.70 -15.09
CA ASN A 287 1.84 13.02 -14.25
C ASN A 287 1.40 13.83 -13.02
N PRO A 288 1.52 13.31 -11.80
CA PRO A 288 1.04 14.03 -10.62
C PRO A 288 1.80 15.33 -10.34
N SER A 289 3.00 15.53 -10.91
CA SER A 289 3.72 16.81 -10.82
C SER A 289 3.02 18.00 -11.51
N GLN A 290 1.99 17.74 -12.32
CA GLN A 290 1.17 18.80 -12.92
C GLN A 290 0.26 19.49 -11.89
N TYR A 291 0.06 18.88 -10.72
CA TYR A 291 -0.79 19.42 -9.66
C TYR A 291 0.06 20.07 -8.58
N THR A 292 -0.24 21.33 -8.27
CA THR A 292 0.49 22.13 -7.27
C THR A 292 -0.28 22.32 -5.96
N GLU A 293 -1.40 21.61 -5.80
CA GLU A 293 -2.28 21.66 -4.61
C GLU A 293 -2.46 20.29 -3.97
N GLY A 294 -3.06 20.28 -2.78
CA GLY A 294 -3.47 19.07 -2.08
C GLY A 294 -2.27 18.18 -1.75
N ILE A 295 -2.44 16.86 -1.85
CA ILE A 295 -1.38 15.90 -1.51
C ILE A 295 -0.32 15.73 -2.62
N ALA A 296 -0.59 16.22 -3.83
CA ALA A 296 0.38 16.22 -4.93
C ALA A 296 1.47 17.29 -4.72
N ASN A 297 1.15 18.38 -4.01
CA ASN A 297 2.13 19.36 -3.58
C ASN A 297 3.01 18.82 -2.45
N VAL A 298 4.15 18.24 -2.82
CA VAL A 298 5.13 17.69 -1.88
C VAL A 298 5.97 18.77 -1.17
N ASN A 299 5.87 20.03 -1.60
CA ASN A 299 6.55 21.15 -0.94
C ASN A 299 5.71 21.75 0.19
N ASN A 300 4.41 21.40 0.28
CA ASN A 300 3.55 21.87 1.35
C ASN A 300 3.94 21.16 2.67
N PRO A 301 4.40 21.88 3.70
CA PRO A 301 4.79 21.25 4.97
C PRO A 301 3.61 20.58 5.69
N ASN A 302 2.37 20.95 5.38
CA ASN A 302 1.17 20.34 5.95
C ASN A 302 0.77 19.04 5.25
N ASN A 303 1.39 18.69 4.12
CA ASN A 303 1.14 17.43 3.42
C ASN A 303 1.70 16.24 4.22
N PRO A 304 0.85 15.36 4.78
CA PRO A 304 1.29 14.27 5.64
C PRO A 304 1.98 13.12 4.88
N PHE A 305 1.99 13.18 3.54
CA PHE A 305 2.55 12.18 2.65
C PHE A 305 3.75 12.69 1.85
N ARG A 306 4.21 13.92 2.07
CA ARG A 306 5.27 14.56 1.26
C ARG A 306 6.56 13.74 1.15
N ASP A 307 6.89 13.02 2.23
CA ASP A 307 8.11 12.23 2.40
C ASP A 307 7.91 10.75 2.02
N TRP A 308 6.69 10.33 1.67
CA TRP A 308 6.35 8.93 1.43
C TRP A 308 6.69 8.51 -0.01
N ASN A 309 6.93 7.20 -0.17
CA ASN A 309 6.87 6.58 -1.48
C ASN A 309 5.44 6.66 -2.02
N VAL A 310 5.28 6.77 -3.32
CA VAL A 310 3.96 6.83 -3.95
C VAL A 310 3.91 5.98 -5.19
N ILE A 311 2.84 5.20 -5.31
CA ILE A 311 2.38 4.59 -6.55
C ILE A 311 1.07 5.27 -6.91
N PHE A 312 0.99 5.81 -8.12
CA PHE A 312 -0.21 6.40 -8.68
C PHE A 312 -0.73 5.48 -9.78
N VAL A 313 -1.81 4.77 -9.48
CA VAL A 313 -2.49 3.82 -10.36
C VAL A 313 -3.36 4.61 -11.34
N SER A 314 -2.85 4.83 -12.55
CA SER A 314 -3.60 5.52 -13.59
C SER A 314 -4.85 4.74 -13.98
N TYR A 315 -5.90 5.48 -14.36
CA TYR A 315 -7.18 4.92 -14.79
C TYR A 315 -7.41 5.20 -16.27
N CYS A 316 -7.88 4.20 -17.02
CA CYS A 316 -8.18 4.38 -18.43
C CYS A 316 -9.21 3.38 -18.99
N THR A 317 -10.00 2.73 -18.14
CA THR A 317 -10.74 1.50 -18.48
C THR A 317 -12.25 1.61 -18.33
N GLY A 318 -12.77 2.71 -17.78
CA GLY A 318 -14.21 2.98 -17.72
C GLY A 318 -15.02 2.07 -16.78
N ASP A 319 -14.33 1.30 -15.92
CA ASP A 319 -14.84 0.19 -15.11
C ASP A 319 -14.44 0.29 -13.62
N ILE A 320 -14.17 1.50 -13.13
CA ILE A 320 -13.87 1.81 -11.72
C ILE A 320 -12.71 0.99 -11.10
N HIS A 321 -11.79 0.50 -11.93
CA HIS A 321 -10.66 -0.39 -11.58
C HIS A 321 -11.03 -1.84 -11.24
N TRP A 322 -12.28 -2.26 -11.48
CA TRP A 322 -12.75 -3.62 -11.11
C TRP A 322 -12.97 -4.54 -12.32
N GLY A 323 -13.08 -3.95 -13.51
CA GLY A 323 -13.43 -4.69 -14.71
C GLY A 323 -12.35 -5.69 -15.15
N ASP A 324 -12.83 -6.80 -15.70
CA ASP A 324 -12.07 -7.79 -16.45
C ASP A 324 -12.93 -8.40 -17.58
N ALA A 325 -13.30 -7.56 -18.54
CA ALA A 325 -14.09 -7.93 -19.72
C ALA A 325 -13.71 -7.11 -20.95
N THR A 326 -14.08 -7.62 -22.13
CA THR A 326 -14.11 -6.82 -23.36
C THR A 326 -15.54 -6.86 -23.88
N VAL A 327 -16.15 -5.67 -24.00
CA VAL A 327 -17.58 -5.52 -24.27
C VAL A 327 -17.76 -4.71 -25.55
N THR A 328 -18.64 -5.17 -26.43
CA THR A 328 -19.06 -4.41 -27.61
C THR A 328 -20.46 -3.85 -27.37
N TYR A 329 -20.53 -2.54 -27.16
CA TYR A 329 -21.79 -1.84 -26.96
C TYR A 329 -22.45 -1.49 -28.30
N LEU A 330 -23.69 -1.93 -28.49
CA LEU A 330 -24.48 -1.72 -29.71
C LEU A 330 -25.50 -0.58 -29.52
N ALA A 331 -25.69 0.27 -30.52
CA ALA A 331 -26.79 1.24 -30.55
C ALA A 331 -27.14 1.65 -32.01
N PRO A 332 -27.82 0.80 -32.79
CA PRO A 332 -28.19 1.15 -34.16
C PRO A 332 -29.00 2.46 -34.22
N PRO A 333 -28.70 3.39 -35.17
CA PRO A 333 -27.78 3.24 -36.30
C PRO A 333 -26.31 3.61 -36.01
N ALA A 334 -25.95 3.94 -34.78
CA ALA A 334 -24.57 4.24 -34.42
C ALA A 334 -23.65 3.01 -34.52
N ALA A 335 -22.37 3.26 -34.77
CA ALA A 335 -21.36 2.22 -34.86
C ALA A 335 -21.19 1.49 -33.51
N PRO A 336 -21.00 0.16 -33.50
CA PRO A 336 -20.60 -0.57 -32.32
C PRO A 336 -19.32 -0.01 -31.70
N LEU A 337 -19.25 0.03 -30.37
CA LEU A 337 -18.07 0.44 -29.63
C LEU A 337 -17.54 -0.71 -28.79
N THR A 338 -16.35 -1.21 -29.12
CA THR A 338 -15.64 -2.20 -28.30
C THR A 338 -14.80 -1.49 -27.25
N ILE A 339 -14.96 -1.90 -26.00
CA ILE A 339 -14.28 -1.34 -24.82
C ILE A 339 -13.60 -2.47 -24.06
N HIS A 340 -12.33 -2.25 -23.71
CA HIS A 340 -11.55 -3.13 -22.84
C HIS A 340 -11.65 -2.66 -21.38
N HIS A 341 -12.57 -3.26 -20.63
CA HIS A 341 -12.69 -3.07 -19.19
C HIS A 341 -11.65 -3.97 -18.48
N ARG A 342 -10.43 -3.46 -18.33
CA ARG A 342 -9.27 -4.18 -17.78
C ARG A 342 -8.71 -3.55 -16.51
N GLY A 343 -9.55 -2.82 -15.78
CA GLY A 343 -9.15 -2.06 -14.59
C GLY A 343 -8.49 -2.94 -13.52
N ALA A 344 -9.05 -4.12 -13.24
CA ALA A 344 -8.49 -5.02 -12.24
C ALA A 344 -7.16 -5.63 -12.70
N GLU A 345 -7.04 -5.96 -13.98
CA GLU A 345 -5.81 -6.50 -14.56
C GLU A 345 -4.68 -5.45 -14.55
N ASN A 346 -4.99 -4.20 -14.92
CA ASN A 346 -4.07 -3.08 -14.79
C ASN A 346 -3.63 -2.87 -13.33
N ALA A 347 -4.56 -2.91 -12.37
CA ALA A 347 -4.25 -2.78 -10.95
C ALA A 347 -3.33 -3.90 -10.44
N ARG A 348 -3.51 -5.15 -10.89
CA ARG A 348 -2.64 -6.29 -10.55
C ARG A 348 -1.22 -6.13 -11.11
N VAL A 349 -1.06 -5.54 -12.29
CA VAL A 349 0.27 -5.20 -12.85
C VAL A 349 0.97 -4.16 -11.96
N VAL A 350 0.23 -3.13 -11.51
CA VAL A 350 0.77 -2.11 -10.61
C VAL A 350 1.07 -2.67 -9.22
N GLU A 351 0.23 -3.58 -8.70
CA GLU A 351 0.49 -4.32 -7.47
C GLU A 351 1.80 -5.11 -7.55
N LYS A 352 2.00 -5.89 -8.64
CA LYS A 352 3.23 -6.64 -8.90
C LYS A 352 4.43 -5.70 -8.88
N TRP A 353 4.38 -4.61 -9.63
CA TRP A 353 5.48 -3.66 -9.66
C TRP A 353 5.75 -3.09 -8.25
N GLY A 354 4.69 -2.64 -7.56
CA GLY A 354 4.80 -2.07 -6.23
C GLY A 354 5.42 -3.01 -5.21
N ARG A 355 4.97 -4.26 -5.14
CA ARG A 355 5.49 -5.26 -4.19
C ARG A 355 6.92 -5.68 -4.47
N GLU A 356 7.42 -5.44 -5.69
CA GLU A 356 8.80 -5.70 -6.11
C GLU A 356 9.72 -4.51 -5.89
N HIS A 357 9.19 -3.31 -5.70
CA HIS A 357 9.97 -2.07 -5.51
C HIS A 357 9.86 -1.50 -4.08
N PHE A 358 8.79 -1.82 -3.35
CA PHE A 358 8.54 -1.38 -1.97
C PHE A 358 8.12 -2.58 -1.11
N VAL A 359 9.06 -3.43 -0.71
CA VAL A 359 8.74 -4.81 -0.27
C VAL A 359 8.03 -4.91 1.08
N ASN A 360 8.35 -4.00 2.00
CA ASN A 360 7.90 -4.11 3.39
C ASN A 360 7.74 -2.73 4.06
N PRO A 361 6.90 -1.83 3.49
CA PRO A 361 6.58 -0.55 4.08
C PRO A 361 6.00 -0.71 5.49
N GLU A 362 6.35 0.17 6.42
CA GLU A 362 5.80 0.17 7.78
C GLU A 362 4.33 0.53 7.80
N GLU A 363 3.96 1.50 6.96
CA GLU A 363 2.63 2.04 6.84
C GLU A 363 2.25 2.15 5.36
N VAL A 364 1.04 1.72 5.03
CA VAL A 364 0.46 1.83 3.69
C VAL A 364 -0.82 2.66 3.79
N PHE A 365 -0.90 3.72 3.00
CA PHE A 365 -2.11 4.52 2.82
C PHE A 365 -2.69 4.22 1.44
N VAL A 366 -3.80 3.49 1.38
CA VAL A 366 -4.48 3.18 0.12
C VAL A 366 -5.62 4.17 -0.04
N THR A 367 -5.63 4.90 -1.14
CA THR A 367 -6.63 5.93 -1.39
C THR A 367 -6.91 6.08 -2.87
N GLY A 368 -7.95 6.80 -3.22
CA GLY A 368 -8.30 7.08 -4.60
C GLY A 368 -9.51 8.00 -4.67
N SER A 369 -9.58 8.74 -5.76
CA SER A 369 -10.62 9.75 -5.98
C SER A 369 -11.62 9.28 -7.01
N SER A 370 -12.91 9.59 -6.82
CA SER A 370 -13.96 9.28 -7.80
C SER A 370 -14.02 7.77 -8.11
N ALA A 371 -13.92 7.38 -9.39
CA ALA A 371 -13.75 5.99 -9.81
C ALA A 371 -12.63 5.23 -9.04
N GLY A 372 -11.57 5.92 -8.63
CA GLY A 372 -10.47 5.36 -7.86
C GLY A 372 -10.83 4.98 -6.41
N ALA A 373 -11.88 5.56 -5.83
CA ALA A 373 -12.34 5.19 -4.49
C ALA A 373 -12.88 3.75 -4.44
N TYR A 374 -13.46 3.26 -5.54
CA TYR A 374 -13.87 1.87 -5.66
C TYR A 374 -12.65 0.94 -5.82
N GLY A 375 -11.70 1.31 -6.68
CA GLY A 375 -10.41 0.62 -6.80
C GLY A 375 -9.66 0.49 -5.48
N THR A 376 -9.75 1.52 -4.64
CA THR A 376 -9.12 1.58 -3.30
C THR A 376 -9.56 0.41 -2.40
N ILE A 377 -10.87 0.20 -2.23
CA ILE A 377 -11.36 -0.85 -1.30
C ILE A 377 -11.11 -2.26 -1.85
N ALA A 378 -11.27 -2.46 -3.16
CA ALA A 378 -10.97 -3.74 -3.78
C ALA A 378 -9.47 -4.08 -3.66
N ALA A 379 -8.59 -3.14 -4.04
CA ALA A 379 -7.15 -3.35 -3.95
C ALA A 379 -6.68 -3.55 -2.50
N ALA A 380 -7.22 -2.79 -1.55
CA ALA A 380 -6.88 -2.94 -0.13
C ALA A 380 -7.11 -4.36 0.36
N ALA A 381 -8.21 -5.01 -0.04
CA ALA A 381 -8.52 -6.38 0.36
C ALA A 381 -7.41 -7.38 -0.02
N PHE A 382 -6.86 -7.27 -1.24
CA PHE A 382 -5.79 -8.14 -1.75
C PHE A 382 -4.40 -7.75 -1.24
N LEU A 383 -4.10 -6.45 -1.17
CA LEU A 383 -2.84 -5.93 -0.62
C LEU A 383 -2.62 -6.39 0.83
N LEU A 384 -3.69 -6.36 1.63
CA LEU A 384 -3.69 -6.80 3.03
C LEU A 384 -3.56 -8.31 3.19
N ARG A 385 -4.05 -9.09 2.22
CA ARG A 385 -4.04 -10.56 2.27
C ARG A 385 -2.63 -11.12 2.05
N ASP A 386 -1.99 -10.73 0.95
CA ASP A 386 -0.84 -11.46 0.40
C ASP A 386 0.39 -10.59 0.08
N VAL A 387 0.26 -9.26 0.18
CA VAL A 387 1.31 -8.33 -0.27
C VAL A 387 2.04 -7.70 0.90
N TYR A 388 1.34 -6.94 1.74
CA TYR A 388 1.92 -6.09 2.79
C TYR A 388 1.43 -6.45 4.19
N THR A 389 1.40 -7.75 4.49
CA THR A 389 0.75 -8.35 5.68
C THR A 389 1.28 -7.90 7.05
N ALA A 390 2.51 -7.36 7.12
CA ALA A 390 3.09 -6.80 8.35
C ALA A 390 3.06 -5.27 8.42
N SER A 391 2.33 -4.61 7.52
CA SER A 391 2.23 -3.15 7.47
C SER A 391 0.97 -2.70 8.19
N ARG A 392 0.96 -1.48 8.73
CA ARG A 392 -0.28 -0.84 9.16
C ARG A 392 -0.96 -0.21 7.96
N PHE A 393 -2.24 -0.51 7.74
CA PHE A 393 -3.03 0.09 6.67
C PHE A 393 -4.00 1.14 7.19
N ASN A 394 -4.11 2.21 6.41
CA ASN A 394 -5.20 3.17 6.48
C ASN A 394 -5.77 3.29 5.06
N VAL A 395 -7.07 3.09 4.91
CA VAL A 395 -7.74 3.01 3.60
C VAL A 395 -8.83 4.07 3.52
N VAL A 396 -8.76 4.98 2.55
CA VAL A 396 -9.74 6.06 2.40
C VAL A 396 -10.23 6.17 0.97
N GLY A 397 -11.52 5.93 0.74
CA GLY A 397 -12.16 6.25 -0.55
C GLY A 397 -12.60 7.71 -0.59
N ASP A 398 -12.16 8.49 -1.57
CA ASP A 398 -12.56 9.90 -1.76
C ASP A 398 -13.58 10.02 -2.89
N ALA A 399 -14.80 10.47 -2.57
CA ALA A 399 -15.85 10.76 -3.53
C ALA A 399 -16.31 9.54 -4.36
N GLY A 400 -16.45 8.37 -3.72
CA GLY A 400 -17.02 7.16 -4.32
C GLY A 400 -17.83 6.33 -3.33
N THR A 401 -18.97 6.89 -2.91
CA THR A 401 -19.87 6.30 -1.90
C THR A 401 -20.73 5.15 -2.44
N GLY A 402 -20.74 4.89 -3.75
CA GLY A 402 -21.39 3.73 -4.36
C GLY A 402 -22.92 3.81 -4.48
N VAL A 403 -23.49 5.01 -4.50
CA VAL A 403 -24.92 5.18 -4.81
C VAL A 403 -25.16 4.87 -6.30
N VAL A 404 -25.92 3.81 -6.55
CA VAL A 404 -26.32 3.35 -7.89
C VAL A 404 -27.78 2.92 -7.89
N THR A 405 -28.41 2.84 -9.08
CA THR A 405 -29.75 2.27 -9.21
C THR A 405 -29.68 0.74 -9.22
N GLN A 406 -30.75 0.07 -8.77
CA GLN A 406 -30.81 -1.40 -8.81
C GLN A 406 -30.76 -1.94 -10.24
N GLN A 407 -31.35 -1.21 -11.19
CA GLN A 407 -31.24 -1.53 -12.61
C GLN A 407 -29.78 -1.52 -13.09
N PHE A 408 -28.97 -0.54 -12.65
CA PHE A 408 -27.56 -0.48 -13.01
C PHE A 408 -26.79 -1.72 -12.51
N VAL A 409 -27.01 -2.14 -11.27
CA VAL A 409 -26.40 -3.35 -10.70
C VAL A 409 -26.79 -4.59 -11.50
N ALA A 410 -28.08 -4.75 -11.78
CA ALA A 410 -28.61 -5.93 -12.46
C ALA A 410 -28.21 -6.07 -13.94
N THR A 411 -27.88 -4.96 -14.62
CA THR A 411 -27.74 -4.96 -16.10
C THR A 411 -26.42 -4.45 -16.63
N GLN A 412 -25.72 -3.58 -15.90
CA GLN A 412 -24.55 -2.84 -16.42
C GLN A 412 -23.27 -3.22 -15.67
N LEU A 413 -23.36 -3.34 -14.34
CA LEU A 413 -22.19 -3.63 -13.50
C LEU A 413 -21.58 -5.02 -13.80
N LEU A 414 -22.44 -6.01 -14.09
CA LEU A 414 -22.01 -7.35 -14.53
C LEU A 414 -21.33 -7.34 -15.91
N GLY A 415 -21.65 -6.36 -16.77
CA GLY A 415 -21.04 -6.26 -18.10
C GLY A 415 -19.53 -6.03 -18.05
N TRP A 416 -19.01 -5.46 -16.97
CA TRP A 416 -17.58 -5.24 -16.77
C TRP A 416 -16.82 -6.49 -16.32
N GLY A 417 -17.48 -7.60 -15.99
CA GLY A 417 -16.83 -8.82 -15.53
C GLY A 417 -16.22 -8.72 -14.12
N ILE A 418 -16.77 -7.86 -13.26
CA ILE A 418 -16.22 -7.58 -11.93
C ILE A 418 -16.26 -8.79 -10.99
N GLU A 419 -17.15 -9.75 -11.24
CA GLU A 419 -17.36 -10.93 -10.40
C GLU A 419 -16.10 -11.79 -10.26
N LYS A 420 -15.20 -11.72 -11.25
CA LYS A 420 -13.90 -12.42 -11.27
C LYS A 420 -12.91 -11.85 -10.25
N ASN A 421 -13.08 -10.59 -9.89
CA ASN A 421 -12.15 -9.82 -9.08
C ASN A 421 -12.65 -9.57 -7.65
N LEU A 422 -13.79 -10.15 -7.28
CA LEU A 422 -14.30 -10.05 -5.91
C LEU A 422 -13.36 -10.74 -4.92
N PRO A 423 -13.13 -10.17 -3.73
CA PRO A 423 -12.33 -10.79 -2.67
C PRO A 423 -13.13 -11.89 -1.95
N ARG A 424 -13.49 -12.96 -2.68
CA ARG A 424 -14.33 -14.08 -2.20
C ARG A 424 -13.75 -14.86 -1.01
N PHE A 425 -12.48 -14.65 -0.68
CA PHE A 425 -11.86 -15.20 0.53
C PHE A 425 -12.36 -14.52 1.81
N ILE A 426 -13.05 -13.39 1.70
CA ILE A 426 -13.64 -12.67 2.83
C ILE A 426 -15.08 -13.18 3.04
N PRO A 427 -15.41 -13.68 4.24
CA PRO A 427 -16.77 -14.10 4.56
C PRO A 427 -17.79 -12.99 4.27
N GLY A 428 -18.88 -13.35 3.60
CA GLY A 428 -19.93 -12.41 3.18
C GLY A 428 -19.74 -11.82 1.78
N LEU A 429 -18.57 -11.98 1.15
CA LEU A 429 -18.31 -11.51 -0.23
C LEU A 429 -18.23 -12.63 -1.26
N ASP A 430 -18.34 -13.89 -0.81
CA ASP A 430 -18.49 -15.06 -1.69
C ASP A 430 -19.96 -15.26 -2.08
N VAL A 431 -20.44 -14.41 -2.99
CA VAL A 431 -21.81 -14.48 -3.52
C VAL A 431 -21.81 -14.98 -4.96
N SER A 432 -22.84 -15.72 -5.33
CA SER A 432 -23.10 -16.12 -6.72
C SER A 432 -23.86 -15.06 -7.51
N ASP A 433 -24.53 -14.13 -6.82
CA ASP A 433 -25.35 -13.07 -7.40
C ASP A 433 -24.94 -11.71 -6.80
N LEU A 434 -24.38 -10.84 -7.64
CA LEU A 434 -23.90 -9.52 -7.21
C LEU A 434 -25.01 -8.57 -6.78
N THR A 435 -26.26 -8.81 -7.18
CA THR A 435 -27.38 -7.97 -6.76
C THR A 435 -27.69 -8.11 -5.27
N GLN A 436 -27.12 -9.13 -4.61
CA GLN A 436 -27.21 -9.35 -3.17
C GLN A 436 -26.19 -8.55 -2.37
N LEU A 437 -25.22 -7.91 -3.03
CA LEU A 437 -24.21 -7.07 -2.39
C LEU A 437 -24.45 -5.61 -2.72
N ASP A 438 -24.37 -4.78 -1.69
CA ASP A 438 -24.16 -3.35 -1.88
C ASP A 438 -22.73 -2.94 -1.50
N ILE A 439 -22.43 -1.67 -1.72
CA ILE A 439 -21.10 -1.11 -1.44
C ILE A 439 -20.81 -1.09 0.08
N ALA A 440 -21.83 -0.95 0.93
CA ALA A 440 -21.65 -0.98 2.39
C ALA A 440 -21.23 -2.38 2.84
N ASP A 441 -21.76 -3.44 2.22
CA ASP A 441 -21.33 -4.82 2.47
C ASP A 441 -19.85 -5.02 2.17
N LEU A 442 -19.39 -4.52 1.02
CA LEU A 442 -17.97 -4.59 0.67
C LEU A 442 -17.10 -3.89 1.71
N TRP A 443 -17.40 -2.65 2.06
CA TRP A 443 -16.61 -1.90 3.03
C TRP A 443 -16.67 -2.53 4.44
N ALA A 444 -17.85 -2.93 4.90
CA ALA A 444 -18.02 -3.52 6.22
C ALA A 444 -17.34 -4.89 6.33
N ALA A 445 -17.49 -5.76 5.32
CA ALA A 445 -16.87 -7.08 5.30
C ALA A 445 -15.33 -6.98 5.28
N VAL A 446 -14.76 -6.12 4.42
CA VAL A 446 -13.31 -5.91 4.36
C VAL A 446 -12.79 -5.31 5.66
N ALA A 447 -13.47 -4.29 6.21
CA ALA A 447 -13.05 -3.65 7.45
C ALA A 447 -13.06 -4.62 8.64
N ASN A 448 -14.11 -5.43 8.77
CA ASN A 448 -14.25 -6.43 9.83
C ASN A 448 -13.28 -7.61 9.69
N PHE A 449 -12.95 -8.01 8.46
CA PHE A 449 -11.94 -9.04 8.20
C PHE A 449 -10.54 -8.58 8.60
N TYR A 450 -10.30 -7.27 8.61
CA TYR A 450 -9.03 -6.62 8.89
C TYR A 450 -9.10 -5.64 10.09
N PRO A 451 -9.42 -6.12 11.31
CA PRO A 451 -9.77 -5.24 12.44
C PRO A 451 -8.62 -4.39 12.98
N ARG A 452 -7.36 -4.74 12.64
CA ARG A 452 -6.16 -3.97 13.01
C ARG A 452 -5.97 -2.70 12.15
N HIS A 453 -6.69 -2.58 11.06
CA HIS A 453 -6.51 -1.53 10.07
C HIS A 453 -7.67 -0.54 10.12
N LYS A 454 -7.46 0.66 9.61
CA LYS A 454 -8.46 1.73 9.63
C LYS A 454 -9.02 1.92 8.24
N PHE A 455 -10.32 2.11 8.15
CA PHE A 455 -11.04 2.29 6.89
C PHE A 455 -11.90 3.54 6.96
N GLY A 456 -12.07 4.22 5.83
CA GLY A 456 -13.01 5.31 5.78
C GLY A 456 -13.35 5.79 4.39
N GLN A 457 -14.35 6.67 4.35
CA GLN A 457 -14.77 7.33 3.13
C GLN A 457 -14.93 8.82 3.36
N TYR A 458 -14.56 9.59 2.36
CA TYR A 458 -14.85 11.01 2.24
C TYR A 458 -15.87 11.23 1.12
N THR A 459 -16.80 12.15 1.32
CA THR A 459 -17.55 12.78 0.24
C THR A 459 -17.99 14.18 0.65
N THR A 460 -18.41 15.01 -0.30
CA THR A 460 -19.23 16.18 0.03
C THR A 460 -20.71 15.82 0.00
N ALA A 461 -21.55 16.57 0.70
CA ALA A 461 -22.97 16.27 0.83
C ALA A 461 -23.65 16.07 -0.54
N TYR A 462 -23.30 16.86 -1.55
CA TYR A 462 -23.94 16.83 -2.86
C TYR A 462 -23.00 16.44 -4.00
N ASP A 463 -21.81 15.90 -3.72
CA ASP A 463 -20.78 15.41 -4.67
C ASP A 463 -21.13 15.64 -6.15
N GLY A 464 -20.92 16.88 -6.58
CA GLY A 464 -21.59 17.48 -7.72
C GLY A 464 -20.69 17.66 -8.93
N GLY A 465 -21.26 18.29 -9.96
CA GLY A 465 -20.55 18.65 -11.18
C GLY A 465 -20.61 17.59 -12.27
N SER A 466 -20.27 18.00 -13.49
CA SER A 466 -20.14 17.11 -14.65
C SER A 466 -18.98 16.13 -14.43
N GLY A 467 -19.31 14.88 -14.09
CA GLY A 467 -18.34 13.84 -13.71
C GLY A 467 -18.27 13.53 -12.21
N GLY A 468 -19.05 14.21 -11.36
CA GLY A 468 -19.23 13.88 -9.95
C GLY A 468 -20.17 12.69 -9.72
N GLN A 469 -20.30 12.25 -8.47
CA GLN A 469 -21.12 11.08 -8.16
C GLN A 469 -22.62 11.31 -8.42
N THR A 470 -23.12 12.51 -8.13
CA THR A 470 -24.52 12.87 -8.45
C THR A 470 -24.80 12.92 -9.95
N PHE A 471 -23.81 13.25 -10.78
CA PHE A 471 -23.93 13.18 -12.24
C PHE A 471 -24.12 11.75 -12.71
N PHE A 472 -23.28 10.80 -12.30
CA PHE A 472 -23.43 9.40 -12.72
C PHE A 472 -24.73 8.79 -12.21
N TYR A 473 -25.11 9.10 -10.97
CA TYR A 473 -26.41 8.68 -10.46
C TYR A 473 -27.56 9.27 -11.27
N ASN A 474 -27.48 10.56 -11.63
CA ASN A 474 -28.47 11.20 -12.49
C ASN A 474 -28.55 10.54 -13.88
N VAL A 475 -27.42 10.16 -14.49
CA VAL A 475 -27.42 9.40 -15.75
C VAL A 475 -28.18 8.07 -15.59
N MET A 476 -27.96 7.36 -14.49
CA MET A 476 -28.67 6.09 -14.21
C MET A 476 -30.18 6.30 -13.99
N VAL A 477 -30.59 7.42 -13.38
CA VAL A 477 -32.00 7.74 -13.10
C VAL A 477 -32.73 8.22 -14.36
N GLN A 478 -32.09 9.06 -15.18
CA GLN A 478 -32.72 9.63 -16.37
C GLN A 478 -32.65 8.70 -17.60
N GLY A 479 -31.83 7.65 -17.56
CA GLY A 479 -31.69 6.69 -18.66
C GLY A 479 -31.24 7.40 -19.94
N ASP A 480 -31.99 7.22 -21.03
CA ASP A 480 -31.64 7.78 -22.34
C ASP A 480 -32.03 9.27 -22.53
N ASP A 481 -32.56 9.96 -21.51
CA ASP A 481 -32.83 11.40 -21.57
C ASP A 481 -31.55 12.23 -21.35
N ILE A 482 -30.71 12.26 -22.40
CA ILE A 482 -29.41 12.95 -22.44
C ILE A 482 -29.55 14.45 -22.09
N SER A 483 -30.68 15.06 -22.44
CA SER A 483 -30.93 16.49 -22.18
C SER A 483 -30.92 16.84 -20.69
N ARG A 484 -31.15 15.83 -19.83
CA ARG A 484 -31.17 15.97 -18.37
C ARG A 484 -29.89 15.50 -17.69
N TRP A 485 -28.97 14.83 -18.39
CA TRP A 485 -27.77 14.28 -17.77
C TRP A 485 -26.91 15.34 -17.08
N LEU A 486 -26.70 16.48 -17.76
CA LEU A 486 -25.91 17.60 -17.23
C LEU A 486 -26.60 18.33 -16.07
N GLN A 487 -27.89 18.09 -15.85
CA GLN A 487 -28.67 18.65 -14.74
C GLN A 487 -28.52 17.78 -13.49
N TRP A 488 -27.27 17.48 -13.11
CA TRP A 488 -26.93 16.58 -12.00
C TRP A 488 -27.55 16.98 -10.65
N TRP A 489 -27.88 18.26 -10.48
CA TRP A 489 -28.58 18.77 -9.30
C TRP A 489 -29.98 18.17 -9.12
N LEU A 490 -30.62 17.68 -10.19
CA LEU A 490 -31.94 17.04 -10.12
C LEU A 490 -31.94 15.81 -9.20
N SER A 491 -30.81 15.09 -9.15
CA SER A 491 -30.68 13.86 -8.35
C SER A 491 -29.87 14.04 -7.07
N SER A 492 -29.37 15.25 -6.79
CA SER A 492 -28.39 15.47 -5.70
C SER A 492 -28.97 15.26 -4.30
N CYS A 493 -30.24 15.62 -4.07
CA CYS A 493 -30.87 15.41 -2.75
C CYS A 493 -31.14 13.92 -2.47
N ASP A 494 -31.64 13.19 -3.46
CA ASP A 494 -31.87 11.74 -3.34
C ASP A 494 -30.54 10.98 -3.20
N TRP A 495 -29.55 11.35 -4.01
CA TRP A 495 -28.20 10.83 -3.90
C TRP A 495 -27.60 11.08 -2.50
N HIS A 496 -27.71 12.30 -1.97
CA HIS A 496 -27.21 12.65 -0.63
C HIS A 496 -27.81 11.75 0.45
N ALA A 497 -29.13 11.58 0.44
CA ALA A 497 -29.83 10.73 1.41
C ALA A 497 -29.33 9.28 1.34
N LYS A 498 -29.12 8.74 0.14
CA LYS A 498 -28.58 7.39 -0.07
C LYS A 498 -27.11 7.26 0.33
N ALA A 499 -26.26 8.21 -0.07
CA ALA A 499 -24.85 8.22 0.28
C ALA A 499 -24.65 8.26 1.80
N ARG A 500 -25.42 9.11 2.48
CA ARG A 500 -25.43 9.21 3.94
C ARG A 500 -25.85 7.90 4.60
N ALA A 501 -26.93 7.27 4.12
CA ALA A 501 -27.39 5.98 4.65
C ALA A 501 -26.33 4.87 4.50
N ILE A 502 -25.67 4.78 3.34
CA ILE A 502 -24.61 3.81 3.07
C ILE A 502 -23.45 3.92 4.07
N VAL A 503 -22.91 5.13 4.25
CA VAL A 503 -21.74 5.32 5.13
C VAL A 503 -22.09 5.16 6.61
N GLN A 504 -23.30 5.54 7.00
CA GLN A 504 -23.81 5.33 8.36
C GLN A 504 -24.03 3.85 8.67
N ASP A 505 -24.61 3.10 7.73
CA ASP A 505 -24.76 1.64 7.85
C ASP A 505 -23.40 0.94 7.93
N THR A 506 -22.45 1.30 7.05
CA THR A 506 -21.09 0.76 7.09
C THR A 506 -20.43 1.00 8.45
N ALA A 507 -20.52 2.23 8.98
CA ALA A 507 -19.96 2.59 10.28
C ALA A 507 -20.64 1.87 11.46
N ALA A 508 -21.93 1.58 11.34
CA ALA A 508 -22.66 0.80 12.35
C ALA A 508 -22.22 -0.67 12.37
N ARG A 509 -21.84 -1.23 11.21
CA ARG A 509 -21.42 -2.63 11.06
C ARG A 509 -19.92 -2.87 11.25
N ALA A 510 -19.07 -1.85 11.11
CA ALA A 510 -17.62 -1.97 11.19
C ALA A 510 -17.00 -0.96 12.19
N PRO A 511 -16.52 -1.39 13.37
CA PRO A 511 -16.04 -0.49 14.42
C PRO A 511 -14.75 0.26 14.07
N ASN A 512 -13.99 -0.21 13.09
CA ASN A 512 -12.77 0.40 12.56
C ASN A 512 -13.00 1.21 11.27
N PHE A 513 -14.25 1.43 10.87
CA PHE A 513 -14.63 2.31 9.78
C PHE A 513 -15.11 3.68 10.29
N ARG A 514 -14.75 4.77 9.59
CA ARG A 514 -15.31 6.10 9.83
C ARG A 514 -15.63 6.80 8.51
N TYR A 515 -16.59 7.72 8.52
CA TYR A 515 -16.90 8.54 7.35
C TYR A 515 -16.70 10.03 7.61
N TYR A 516 -16.52 10.77 6.52
CA TYR A 516 -16.44 12.22 6.48
C TYR A 516 -17.38 12.75 5.39
N ILE A 517 -18.41 13.49 5.78
CA ILE A 517 -19.31 14.20 4.85
C ILE A 517 -19.06 15.70 5.01
N GLY A 518 -18.36 16.30 4.05
CA GLY A 518 -18.14 17.75 3.98
C GLY A 518 -19.32 18.51 3.38
N ALA A 519 -19.40 19.82 3.61
CA ALA A 519 -20.43 20.67 3.02
C ALA A 519 -20.24 20.90 1.51
N GLY A 520 -21.32 21.26 0.83
CA GLY A 520 -21.32 21.65 -0.58
C GLY A 520 -21.30 20.49 -1.57
N SER A 521 -20.86 20.77 -2.79
CA SER A 521 -20.97 19.88 -3.95
C SER A 521 -19.63 19.59 -4.63
N ARG A 522 -18.51 19.79 -3.95
CA ARG A 522 -17.20 19.58 -4.57
C ARG A 522 -16.95 18.08 -4.79
N HIS A 523 -16.63 17.71 -6.02
CA HIS A 523 -16.18 16.36 -6.34
C HIS A 523 -14.68 16.19 -6.02
N THR A 524 -14.37 15.19 -5.20
CA THR A 524 -13.03 14.85 -4.71
C THR A 524 -12.40 15.91 -3.81
N ILE A 525 -11.50 15.51 -2.91
CA ILE A 525 -10.79 16.43 -2.02
C ILE A 525 -9.27 16.44 -2.20
N TRP A 526 -8.64 15.31 -2.51
CA TRP A 526 -7.17 15.16 -2.46
C TRP A 526 -6.36 16.12 -3.33
N GLY A 527 -6.94 16.58 -4.44
CA GLY A 527 -6.30 17.50 -5.39
C GLY A 527 -6.45 18.99 -5.05
N SER A 528 -6.83 19.36 -3.83
CA SER A 528 -6.97 20.78 -3.44
C SER A 528 -6.52 21.03 -2.02
N ASP A 529 -6.08 22.27 -1.79
CA ASP A 529 -5.67 22.75 -0.47
C ASP A 529 -6.81 22.87 0.54
N LYS A 530 -8.08 22.67 0.12
CA LYS A 530 -9.22 22.54 1.04
C LYS A 530 -9.01 21.45 2.10
N ILE A 531 -8.24 20.40 1.80
CA ILE A 531 -7.91 19.35 2.79
C ILE A 531 -7.26 19.92 4.06
N TYR A 532 -6.57 21.05 3.98
CA TYR A 532 -5.79 21.62 5.07
C TYR A 532 -6.58 22.57 5.98
N ALA A 533 -7.65 23.19 5.48
CA ALA A 533 -8.28 24.32 6.17
C ALA A 533 -9.82 24.36 6.12
N GLU A 534 -10.47 23.56 5.27
CA GLU A 534 -11.92 23.58 5.17
C GLU A 534 -12.59 23.10 6.46
N THR A 535 -13.49 23.91 6.99
CA THR A 535 -14.24 23.64 8.24
C THR A 535 -15.74 23.96 8.10
N LYS A 536 -16.20 24.34 6.91
CA LYS A 536 -17.61 24.63 6.65
C LYS A 536 -18.49 23.44 7.03
N GLY A 537 -19.61 23.72 7.68
CA GLY A 537 -20.53 22.70 8.20
C GLY A 537 -20.13 22.14 9.56
N GLY A 538 -19.08 22.67 10.20
CA GLY A 538 -18.66 22.28 11.55
C GLY A 538 -17.79 21.02 11.62
N VAL A 539 -17.26 20.58 10.48
CA VAL A 539 -16.30 19.47 10.39
C VAL A 539 -14.87 19.98 10.63
N ILE A 540 -13.99 19.12 11.14
CA ILE A 540 -12.55 19.42 11.24
C ILE A 540 -11.88 19.37 9.87
N PRO A 541 -10.72 20.02 9.64
CA PRO A 541 -9.98 19.86 8.39
C PRO A 541 -9.73 18.39 8.05
N PHE A 542 -9.92 18.02 6.78
CA PHE A 542 -9.80 16.62 6.37
C PHE A 542 -8.41 16.02 6.63
N VAL A 543 -7.34 16.82 6.48
CA VAL A 543 -5.96 16.39 6.81
C VAL A 543 -5.83 16.03 8.30
N GLN A 544 -6.54 16.75 9.18
CA GLN A 544 -6.54 16.47 10.61
C GLN A 544 -7.25 15.14 10.89
N TRP A 545 -8.38 14.89 10.23
CA TRP A 545 -9.10 13.62 10.33
C TRP A 545 -8.25 12.43 9.84
N VAL A 546 -7.49 12.62 8.76
CA VAL A 546 -6.54 11.62 8.23
C VAL A 546 -5.37 11.38 9.18
N GLU A 547 -4.82 12.42 9.81
CA GLU A 547 -3.76 12.25 10.80
C GLU A 547 -4.27 11.55 12.06
N GLN A 548 -5.48 11.87 12.53
CA GLN A 548 -6.12 11.15 13.64
C GLN A 548 -6.29 9.66 13.34
N MET A 549 -6.75 9.32 12.13
CA MET A 549 -6.78 7.94 11.63
C MET A 549 -5.39 7.29 11.69
N ARG A 550 -4.39 8.00 11.18
CA ARG A 550 -3.01 7.51 11.07
C ARG A 550 -2.25 7.47 12.40
N GLN A 551 -2.74 8.10 13.45
CA GLN A 551 -2.08 8.08 14.75
C GLN A 551 -2.81 7.17 15.75
N ASP A 552 -3.84 6.45 15.28
CA ASP A 552 -4.76 5.70 16.15
C ASP A 552 -5.33 6.60 17.27
N ASP A 553 -5.56 7.87 16.95
CA ASP A 553 -6.05 8.88 17.89
C ASP A 553 -7.50 8.54 18.30
N PRO A 554 -7.81 8.42 19.60
CA PRO A 554 -9.18 8.23 20.09
C PRO A 554 -10.18 9.29 19.61
N ALA A 555 -9.72 10.48 19.20
CA ALA A 555 -10.55 11.54 18.64
C ALA A 555 -11.03 11.24 17.20
N TRP A 556 -10.49 10.21 16.52
CA TRP A 556 -10.91 9.85 15.17
C TRP A 556 -12.37 9.36 15.14
N SER A 557 -13.27 10.24 14.71
CA SER A 557 -14.71 10.03 14.73
C SER A 557 -15.34 10.22 13.35
N ASN A 558 -16.62 9.85 13.22
CA ASN A 558 -17.41 10.23 12.06
C ASN A 558 -17.53 11.76 12.02
N GLN A 559 -17.43 12.34 10.84
CA GLN A 559 -17.58 13.77 10.58
C GLN A 559 -18.75 13.96 9.61
N GLU A 560 -19.64 14.89 9.92
CA GLU A 560 -20.80 15.19 9.09
C GLU A 560 -21.12 16.67 9.19
N CYS A 561 -21.32 17.33 8.04
CA CYS A 561 -21.77 18.71 8.00
C CYS A 561 -23.12 18.87 8.71
N THR A 562 -23.23 19.90 9.54
CA THR A 562 -24.50 20.35 10.14
C THR A 562 -25.20 21.36 9.26
N ASP A 563 -24.43 22.23 8.62
CA ASP A 563 -24.82 23.05 7.48
C ASP A 563 -24.11 22.54 6.23
N CYS A 564 -24.84 21.80 5.40
CA CYS A 564 -24.29 21.12 4.22
C CYS A 564 -24.36 21.95 2.94
N SER A 565 -24.81 23.21 3.02
CA SER A 565 -24.93 24.12 1.88
C SER A 565 -23.61 24.41 1.16
#